data_AF-A0A0C2JFB3-F1
#
_entry.id   AF-A0A0C2JFB3-F1
#
_cell.length_a   1.000
_cell.length_b   1.000
_cell.length_c   1.000
_cell.angle_alpha   90.00
_cell.angle_beta   90.00
_cell.angle_gamma   90.00
#
_symmetry.space_group_name_H-M   'P 1'
#
loop_
_entity.id
_entity.type
_entity.pdbx_description
1 polymer ?
#
loop_
_entity_poly.entity_id
_entity_poly.type
_entity_poly.pdbx_seq_one_letter_code
_entity_poly.pdbx_strand_id
1 'polypeptide(L)'
;MVRARMPADIEREDTLLANLTARQLLIIATPALALWGLWSAVGDLVALPVVGAVAVPVMGAAVVAALVRRDGLSLDRLLVAAVGFLRSPKRRSTTAPAAAEVPSWISARPGPLPAPLELPVAAIGDDGVIDLGEHGAALILDCSTVNVGLRTEEERAALVAGFASYLNSLATPVQILVRAESVRLDPLVAALDATAPDLPHPALEQAAREHADYLSDLAASHTLLYRRVLLVLREASGTARQQAATLKRRADDAARALAGAGSTATPLDGGAAAAVLAAAADPTRTGGVAPEDLASPDAVIAGPETEQQEEG
;
A
#
# COMPACT_ATOMS: atom_id res chain seq x y z
N MET A 1 21.53 -30.72 -3.26
CA MET A 1 20.65 -29.53 -3.23
C MET A 1 20.28 -29.23 -1.79
N VAL A 2 20.92 -28.26 -1.16
CA VAL A 2 20.51 -27.77 0.17
C VAL A 2 19.24 -26.95 -0.06
N ARG A 3 18.09 -27.53 0.32
CA ARG A 3 16.81 -26.83 0.31
C ARG A 3 16.89 -25.74 1.38
N ALA A 4 17.28 -24.53 1.00
CA ALA A 4 17.25 -23.40 1.90
C ALA A 4 15.80 -23.21 2.33
N ARG A 5 15.52 -23.53 3.60
CA ARG A 5 14.18 -23.37 4.18
C ARG A 5 14.01 -21.89 4.43
N MET A 6 13.51 -21.15 3.43
CA MET A 6 13.14 -19.76 3.61
C MET A 6 12.08 -19.70 4.72
N PRO A 7 12.36 -19.00 5.84
CA PRO A 7 11.34 -18.79 6.86
C PRO A 7 10.17 -18.05 6.21
N ALA A 8 8.95 -18.48 6.50
CA ALA A 8 7.73 -17.91 5.94
C ALA A 8 7.47 -16.45 6.38
N ASP A 9 8.25 -15.96 7.35
CA ASP A 9 8.16 -14.64 7.93
C ASP A 9 9.56 -14.04 8.04
N ILE A 10 9.91 -13.18 7.07
CA ILE A 10 11.23 -12.52 6.96
C ILE A 10 11.31 -11.33 7.92
N GLU A 11 10.18 -10.84 8.46
CA GLU A 11 10.12 -9.74 9.43
C GLU A 11 10.09 -10.22 10.89
N ARG A 12 10.39 -11.49 11.15
CA ARG A 12 10.41 -12.00 12.52
C ARG A 12 11.55 -11.34 13.31
N GLU A 13 11.18 -10.50 14.28
CA GLU A 13 12.12 -9.87 15.20
C GLU A 13 13.01 -10.90 15.91
N ASP A 14 14.31 -10.59 16.00
CA ASP A 14 15.28 -11.44 16.68
C ASP A 14 14.89 -11.65 18.15
N THR A 15 14.85 -12.92 18.54
CA THR A 15 14.59 -13.34 19.92
C THR A 15 15.89 -13.40 20.69
N LEU A 16 15.94 -12.79 21.87
CA LEU A 16 17.16 -12.75 22.70
C LEU A 16 17.20 -13.84 23.76
N LEU A 17 16.09 -14.03 24.48
CA LEU A 17 16.02 -14.95 25.62
C LEU A 17 14.66 -15.65 25.64
N ALA A 18 14.64 -16.97 25.81
CA ALA A 18 13.41 -17.76 25.96
C ALA A 18 12.34 -17.53 24.86
N ASN A 19 12.76 -17.34 23.60
CA ASN A 19 11.90 -16.97 22.47
C ASN A 19 11.16 -15.62 22.60
N LEU A 20 11.59 -14.76 23.52
CA LEU A 20 11.07 -13.39 23.65
C LEU A 20 11.94 -12.41 22.88
N THR A 21 11.30 -11.43 22.24
CA THR A 21 12.02 -10.33 21.58
C THR A 21 12.58 -9.35 22.63
N ALA A 22 13.59 -8.56 22.24
CA ALA A 22 14.15 -7.52 23.10
C ALA A 22 13.07 -6.59 23.67
N ARG A 23 12.06 -6.26 22.84
CA ARG A 23 10.90 -5.44 23.25
C ARG A 23 10.06 -6.14 24.32
N GLN A 24 9.73 -7.42 24.13
CA GLN A 24 8.91 -8.17 25.10
C GLN A 24 9.60 -8.30 26.45
N LEU A 25 10.92 -8.54 26.44
CA LEU A 25 11.73 -8.56 27.66
C LEU A 25 11.70 -7.21 28.37
N LEU A 26 11.82 -6.10 27.63
CA LEU A 26 11.78 -4.76 28.23
C LEU A 26 10.42 -4.47 28.88
N ILE A 27 9.32 -4.77 28.17
CA ILE A 27 7.94 -4.57 28.68
C ILE A 27 7.70 -5.36 29.98
N ILE A 28 8.26 -6.56 30.11
CA ILE A 28 8.10 -7.40 31.30
C ILE A 28 9.10 -7.00 32.41
N ALA A 29 10.34 -6.67 32.04
CA ALA A 29 11.40 -6.34 32.98
C ALA A 29 11.16 -5.01 33.71
N THR A 30 10.60 -3.99 33.04
CA THR A 30 10.32 -2.70 33.67
C THR A 30 9.40 -2.79 34.89
N PRO A 31 8.18 -3.38 34.80
CA PRO A 31 7.32 -3.55 35.97
C PRO A 31 7.90 -4.55 36.98
N ALA A 32 8.64 -5.58 36.54
CA ALA A 32 9.30 -6.51 37.45
C ALA A 32 10.35 -5.81 38.33
N LEU A 33 11.20 -4.96 37.73
CA LEU A 33 12.20 -4.17 38.44
C LEU A 33 11.56 -3.11 39.35
N ALA A 34 10.47 -2.47 38.90
CA ALA A 34 9.73 -1.51 39.72
C ALA A 34 9.09 -2.17 40.95
N LEU A 35 8.46 -3.33 40.78
CA LEU A 35 7.90 -4.12 41.87
C LEU A 35 8.99 -4.62 42.83
N TRP A 36 10.13 -5.05 42.30
CA TRP A 36 11.28 -5.45 43.11
C TRP A 36 11.85 -4.29 43.93
N GLY A 37 12.01 -3.11 43.31
CA GLY A 37 12.43 -1.89 44.00
C GLY A 37 11.46 -1.50 45.12
N LEU A 38 10.15 -1.53 44.84
CA LEU A 38 9.12 -1.23 45.84
C LEU A 38 9.12 -2.24 47.00
N TRP A 39 9.28 -3.53 46.69
CA TRP A 39 9.43 -4.58 47.69
C TRP A 39 10.68 -4.37 48.55
N SER A 40 11.82 -4.02 47.94
CA SER A 40 13.06 -3.78 48.68
C SER A 40 12.98 -2.59 49.64
N ALA A 41 12.11 -1.62 49.37
CA ALA A 41 11.94 -0.43 50.21
C ALA A 41 10.89 -0.59 51.32
N VAL A 42 9.85 -1.40 51.10
CA VAL A 42 8.66 -1.47 51.99
C VAL A 42 8.27 -2.90 52.39
N GLY A 43 9.02 -3.91 51.93
CA GLY A 43 8.70 -5.33 52.12
C GLY A 43 8.64 -5.76 53.59
N ASP A 44 9.43 -5.13 54.46
CA ASP A 44 9.40 -5.39 55.90
C ASP A 44 8.13 -4.85 56.59
N LEU A 45 7.41 -3.93 55.93
CA LEU A 45 6.18 -3.31 56.46
C LEU A 45 4.90 -3.91 55.88
N VAL A 46 4.98 -4.68 54.78
CA VAL A 46 3.82 -5.13 54.03
C VAL A 46 3.69 -6.65 54.06
N ALA A 47 2.52 -7.15 54.43
CA ALA A 47 2.24 -8.57 54.43
C ALA A 47 2.33 -9.16 53.01
N LEU A 48 3.00 -10.32 52.88
CA LEU A 48 3.16 -11.06 51.64
C LEU A 48 1.89 -11.18 50.75
N PRO A 49 0.67 -11.45 51.28
CA PRO A 49 -0.53 -11.54 50.44
C PRO A 49 -0.91 -10.21 49.77
N VAL A 50 -0.64 -9.06 50.40
CA VAL A 50 -0.94 -7.74 49.82
C VAL A 50 -0.04 -7.47 48.62
N VAL A 51 1.22 -7.89 48.71
CA VAL A 51 2.18 -7.76 47.60
C VAL A 51 1.81 -8.68 46.45
N GLY A 52 1.42 -9.93 46.73
CA GLY A 52 0.90 -10.84 45.71
C GLY A 52 -0.33 -10.28 45.00
N ALA A 53 -1.27 -9.68 45.75
CA ALA A 53 -2.49 -9.10 45.20
C ALA A 53 -2.26 -7.93 44.23
N VAL A 54 -1.14 -7.22 44.34
CA VAL A 54 -0.77 -6.11 43.42
C VAL A 54 0.19 -6.59 42.33
N ALA A 55 1.19 -7.39 42.70
CA ALA A 55 2.23 -7.84 41.77
C ALA A 55 1.66 -8.78 40.69
N VAL A 56 0.76 -9.70 41.06
CA VAL A 56 0.16 -10.66 40.11
C VAL A 56 -0.63 -9.96 39.00
N PRO A 57 -1.58 -9.03 39.25
CA PRO A 57 -2.29 -8.36 38.17
C PRO A 57 -1.38 -7.43 37.35
N VAL A 58 -0.41 -6.75 37.97
CA VAL A 58 0.53 -5.88 37.25
C VAL A 58 1.41 -6.69 36.29
N MET A 59 2.00 -7.80 36.77
CA MET A 59 2.80 -8.68 35.94
C MET A 59 1.95 -9.42 34.90
N GLY A 60 0.74 -9.85 35.25
CA GLY A 60 -0.21 -10.45 34.33
C GLY A 60 -0.57 -9.49 33.18
N ALA A 61 -0.86 -8.23 33.50
CA ALA A 61 -1.11 -7.19 32.49
C ALA A 61 0.11 -6.94 31.61
N ALA A 62 1.32 -6.91 32.18
CA ALA A 62 2.57 -6.74 31.42
C ALA A 62 2.83 -7.90 30.45
N VAL A 63 2.60 -9.13 30.89
CA VAL A 63 2.72 -10.34 30.05
C VAL A 63 1.68 -10.33 28.93
N VAL A 64 0.42 -10.00 29.24
CA VAL A 64 -0.64 -9.85 28.23
C VAL A 64 -0.27 -8.76 27.22
N ALA A 65 0.22 -7.60 27.68
CA ALA A 65 0.66 -6.51 26.80
C ALA A 65 1.84 -6.92 25.90
N ALA A 66 2.77 -7.73 26.40
CA ALA A 66 3.93 -8.20 25.64
C ALA A 66 3.60 -9.31 24.63
N LEU A 67 2.64 -10.19 24.95
CA LEU A 67 2.35 -11.38 24.15
C LEU A 67 1.15 -11.20 23.20
N VAL A 68 0.14 -10.42 23.58
CA VAL A 68 -1.05 -10.24 22.75
C VAL A 68 -0.73 -9.36 21.56
N ARG A 69 -0.96 -9.92 20.37
CA ARG A 69 -0.97 -9.19 19.11
C ARG A 69 -2.39 -9.18 18.57
N ARG A 70 -2.83 -8.01 18.10
CA ARG A 70 -4.09 -7.85 17.37
C ARG A 70 -3.73 -7.41 15.96
N ASP A 71 -4.14 -8.19 14.97
CA ASP A 71 -3.90 -7.89 13.55
C ASP A 71 -2.42 -7.64 13.21
N GLY A 72 -1.51 -8.38 13.88
CA GLY A 72 -0.06 -8.24 13.71
C GLY A 72 0.60 -7.12 14.53
N LEU A 73 -0.18 -6.19 15.09
CA LEU A 73 0.31 -5.12 15.97
C LEU A 73 0.32 -5.56 17.44
N SER A 74 1.40 -5.24 18.14
CA SER A 74 1.46 -5.40 19.60
C SER A 74 0.63 -4.33 20.31
N LEU A 75 0.14 -4.64 21.51
CA LEU A 75 -0.78 -3.76 22.26
C LEU A 75 -0.20 -2.38 22.58
N ASP A 76 1.12 -2.28 22.81
CA ASP A 76 1.85 -1.03 23.00
C ASP A 76 1.79 -0.14 21.75
N ARG A 77 2.03 -0.70 20.56
CA ARG A 77 1.92 0.03 19.28
C ARG A 77 0.48 0.46 19.02
N LEU A 78 -0.49 -0.40 19.35
CA LEU A 78 -1.90 -0.07 19.23
C LEU A 78 -2.27 1.07 20.19
N LEU A 79 -1.77 1.07 21.42
CA LEU A 79 -2.00 2.14 22.39
C LEU A 79 -1.37 3.46 21.94
N VAL A 80 -0.13 3.44 21.44
CA VAL A 80 0.53 4.64 20.88
C VAL A 80 -0.26 5.17 19.68
N ALA A 81 -0.67 4.29 18.76
CA ALA A 81 -1.50 4.66 17.62
C ALA A 81 -2.86 5.21 18.07
N ALA A 82 -3.47 4.65 19.12
CA ALA A 82 -4.73 5.12 19.68
C ALA A 82 -4.56 6.50 20.35
N VAL A 83 -3.52 6.72 21.13
CA VAL A 83 -3.22 8.04 21.73
C VAL A 83 -2.93 9.08 20.66
N GLY A 84 -2.14 8.73 19.64
CA GLY A 84 -1.89 9.58 18.48
C GLY A 84 -3.18 9.89 17.72
N PHE A 85 -4.03 8.88 17.50
CA PHE A 85 -5.32 9.04 16.86
C PHE A 85 -6.23 9.98 17.68
N LEU A 86 -6.33 9.79 19.00
CA LEU A 86 -7.14 10.63 19.90
C LEU A 86 -6.69 12.09 19.90
N ARG A 87 -5.37 12.33 19.79
CA ARG A 87 -4.80 13.69 19.72
C ARG A 87 -4.84 14.31 18.33
N SER A 88 -4.99 13.51 17.28
CA SER A 88 -4.96 13.99 15.90
C SER A 88 -6.28 14.67 15.49
N PRO A 89 -6.21 15.74 14.67
CA PRO A 89 -7.40 16.41 14.18
C PRO A 89 -8.30 15.45 13.39
N LYS A 90 -9.59 15.42 13.73
CA LYS A 90 -10.58 14.51 13.11
C LYS A 90 -11.12 15.00 11.78
N ARG A 91 -10.94 16.29 11.48
CA ARG A 91 -11.36 16.92 10.23
C ARG A 91 -10.13 17.46 9.55
N ARG A 92 -9.86 16.97 8.34
CA ARG A 92 -8.79 17.46 7.48
C ARG A 92 -9.36 17.89 6.14
N SER A 93 -8.77 18.91 5.53
CA SER A 93 -9.16 19.40 4.20
C SER A 93 -7.93 19.47 3.29
N THR A 94 -8.11 19.10 2.03
CA THR A 94 -7.10 19.25 0.97
C THR A 94 -6.84 20.71 0.60
N THR A 95 -7.77 21.60 0.94
CA THR A 95 -7.64 23.04 0.71
C THR A 95 -7.29 23.73 2.01
N ALA A 96 -6.43 24.75 1.95
CA ALA A 96 -6.20 25.63 3.08
C ALA A 96 -7.54 26.26 3.49
N PRO A 97 -8.05 26.02 4.72
CA PRO A 97 -9.33 26.55 5.14
C PRO A 97 -9.22 28.07 5.29
N ALA A 98 -9.64 28.81 4.26
CA ALA A 98 -9.90 30.23 4.41
C ALA A 98 -11.13 30.40 5.30
N ALA A 99 -11.06 31.28 6.30
CA ALA A 99 -12.23 31.69 7.06
C ALA A 99 -13.16 32.45 6.10
N ALA A 100 -14.07 31.74 5.44
CA ALA A 100 -15.10 32.37 4.65
C ALA A 100 -16.01 33.17 5.59
N GLU A 101 -16.22 34.45 5.28
CA GLU A 101 -17.19 35.26 6.02
C GLU A 101 -18.58 34.64 5.85
N VAL A 102 -19.11 34.09 6.94
CA VAL A 102 -20.41 33.44 6.94
C VAL A 102 -21.49 34.53 6.88
N PRO A 103 -22.45 34.47 5.93
CA PRO A 103 -23.54 35.43 5.86
C PRO A 103 -24.32 35.56 7.19
N SER A 104 -24.72 36.78 7.53
CA SER A 104 -25.32 37.14 8.83
C SER A 104 -26.64 36.43 9.18
N TRP A 105 -27.31 35.83 8.20
CA TRP A 105 -28.54 35.06 8.39
C TRP A 105 -28.28 33.60 8.80
N ILE A 106 -27.04 33.14 8.81
CA ILE A 106 -26.65 31.80 9.29
C ILE A 106 -26.33 31.89 10.78
N SER A 107 -27.21 31.32 11.60
CA SER A 107 -27.06 31.25 13.07
C SER A 107 -26.20 30.06 13.55
N ALA A 108 -25.54 29.35 12.64
CA ALA A 108 -24.65 28.23 12.99
C ALA A 108 -23.35 28.78 13.59
N ARG A 109 -22.98 28.32 14.80
CA ARG A 109 -21.65 28.58 15.34
C ARG A 109 -20.63 27.76 14.55
N PRO A 110 -19.68 28.38 13.83
CA PRO A 110 -18.66 27.61 13.12
C PRO A 110 -17.85 26.81 14.13
N GLY A 111 -17.73 25.50 13.88
CA GLY A 111 -16.83 24.63 14.63
C GLY A 111 -15.36 24.97 14.34
N PRO A 112 -14.41 24.28 15.00
CA PRO A 112 -13.00 24.42 14.66
C PRO A 112 -12.78 24.12 13.18
N LEU A 113 -11.98 24.96 12.51
CA LEU A 113 -11.61 24.76 11.11
C LEU A 113 -10.89 23.41 10.95
N PRO A 114 -11.11 22.71 9.83
CA PRO A 114 -10.39 21.46 9.56
C PRO A 114 -8.88 21.74 9.48
N ALA A 115 -8.05 20.81 9.96
CA ALA A 115 -6.61 20.91 9.76
C ALA A 115 -6.25 20.68 8.27
N PRO A 116 -5.12 21.18 7.76
CA PRO A 116 -4.67 20.82 6.42
C PRO A 116 -4.42 19.30 6.33
N LEU A 117 -4.77 18.72 5.19
CA LEU A 117 -4.47 17.33 4.85
C LEU A 117 -3.06 17.27 4.25
N GLU A 118 -2.09 16.88 5.07
CA GLU A 118 -0.74 16.59 4.61
C GLU A 118 -0.72 15.18 4.00
N LEU A 119 -0.56 15.12 2.67
CA LEU A 119 -0.36 13.88 1.95
C LEU A 119 1.15 13.58 1.84
N PRO A 120 1.56 12.31 1.95
CA PRO A 120 2.97 11.93 1.77
C PRO A 120 3.46 12.11 0.33
N VAL A 121 2.54 12.34 -0.60
CA VAL A 121 2.81 12.63 -2.02
C VAL A 121 2.42 14.07 -2.27
N ALA A 122 3.37 14.88 -2.73
CA ALA A 122 3.19 16.28 -3.04
C ALA A 122 2.59 16.48 -4.44
N ALA A 123 3.09 15.73 -5.44
CA ALA A 123 2.63 15.78 -6.81
C ALA A 123 2.94 14.47 -7.54
N ILE A 124 2.24 14.22 -8.64
CA ILE A 124 2.52 13.12 -9.57
C ILE A 124 2.63 13.75 -10.95
N GLY A 125 3.78 13.61 -11.61
CA GLY A 125 3.97 14.05 -12.99
C GLY A 125 3.30 13.10 -13.98
N ASP A 126 2.96 13.60 -15.17
CA ASP A 126 2.41 12.79 -16.26
C ASP A 126 3.35 11.64 -16.66
N ASP A 127 4.65 11.83 -16.45
CA ASP A 127 5.70 10.85 -16.67
C ASP A 127 5.83 9.79 -15.56
N GLY A 128 4.90 9.79 -14.59
CA GLY A 128 4.83 8.84 -13.49
C GLY A 128 5.76 9.12 -12.32
N VAL A 129 6.54 10.20 -12.37
CA VAL A 129 7.43 10.58 -11.26
C VAL A 129 6.59 11.15 -10.12
N ILE A 130 6.70 10.53 -8.96
CA ILE A 130 5.99 10.90 -7.73
C ILE A 130 6.93 11.77 -6.89
N ASP A 131 6.52 13.01 -6.64
CA ASP A 131 7.21 13.93 -5.73
C ASP A 131 6.79 13.64 -4.29
N LEU A 132 7.77 13.33 -3.43
CA LEU A 132 7.60 13.06 -2.00
C LEU A 132 8.04 14.27 -1.14
N GLY A 133 8.24 15.44 -1.75
CA GLY A 133 8.67 16.66 -1.08
C GLY A 133 10.08 16.53 -0.50
N GLU A 134 10.22 16.77 0.81
CA GLU A 134 11.50 16.65 1.52
C GLU A 134 12.08 15.23 1.52
N HIS A 135 11.29 14.23 1.13
CA HIS A 135 11.67 12.83 1.06
C HIS A 135 12.20 12.38 -0.30
N GLY A 136 12.30 13.28 -1.28
CA GLY A 136 12.82 13.03 -2.63
C GLY A 136 11.72 12.67 -3.62
N ALA A 137 12.02 11.81 -4.58
CA ALA A 137 11.06 11.35 -5.58
C ALA A 137 11.03 9.82 -5.69
N ALA A 138 9.93 9.29 -6.23
CA ALA A 138 9.75 7.87 -6.50
C ALA A 138 9.18 7.61 -7.89
N LEU A 139 9.41 6.40 -8.39
CA LEU A 139 8.83 5.90 -9.64
C LEU A 139 8.41 4.44 -9.43
N ILE A 140 7.22 4.09 -9.89
CA ILE A 140 6.64 2.76 -9.74
C ILE A 140 6.68 2.06 -11.09
N LEU A 141 7.13 0.81 -11.12
CA LEU A 141 7.03 -0.07 -12.28
C LEU A 141 6.03 -1.20 -11.97
N ASP A 142 5.20 -1.52 -12.95
CA ASP A 142 4.39 -2.74 -12.94
C ASP A 142 5.20 -3.90 -13.51
N CYS A 143 5.28 -4.99 -12.75
CA CYS A 143 6.10 -6.15 -13.09
C CYS A 143 5.22 -7.37 -13.37
N SER A 144 5.46 -8.04 -14.49
CA SER A 144 4.82 -9.32 -14.77
C SER A 144 5.46 -10.45 -13.98
N THR A 145 4.66 -11.47 -13.67
CA THR A 145 5.13 -12.67 -13.00
C THR A 145 5.56 -13.74 -13.99
N VAL A 146 6.58 -14.53 -13.63
CA VAL A 146 7.05 -15.68 -14.42
C VAL A 146 6.70 -16.98 -13.71
N ASN A 147 6.13 -17.95 -14.44
CA ASN A 147 5.90 -19.28 -13.90
C ASN A 147 7.16 -20.14 -14.00
N VAL A 148 7.91 -20.20 -12.90
CA VAL A 148 9.15 -20.99 -12.77
C VAL A 148 8.88 -22.49 -12.59
N GLY A 149 7.65 -22.87 -12.22
CA GLY A 149 7.25 -24.25 -11.95
C GLY A 149 7.17 -25.11 -13.22
N LEU A 150 6.83 -24.49 -14.36
CA LEU A 150 6.69 -25.16 -15.66
C LEU A 150 7.98 -25.17 -16.49
N ARG A 151 9.08 -24.63 -15.95
CA ARG A 151 10.37 -24.51 -16.65
C ARG A 151 11.26 -25.71 -16.39
N THR A 152 12.16 -26.00 -17.33
CA THR A 152 13.21 -27.02 -17.13
C THR A 152 14.16 -26.58 -16.01
N GLU A 153 14.96 -27.50 -15.46
CA GLU A 153 15.88 -27.15 -14.37
C GLU A 153 16.96 -26.15 -14.83
N GLU A 154 17.43 -26.27 -16.07
CA GLU A 154 18.37 -25.33 -16.68
C GLU A 154 17.73 -23.94 -16.86
N GLU A 155 16.51 -23.87 -17.40
CA GLU A 155 15.77 -22.62 -17.53
C GLU A 155 15.50 -21.98 -16.16
N ARG A 156 15.13 -22.78 -15.16
CA ARG A 156 14.94 -22.31 -13.79
C ARG A 156 16.22 -21.71 -13.21
N ALA A 157 17.35 -22.39 -13.37
CA ALA A 157 18.64 -21.88 -12.92
C ALA A 157 19.01 -20.56 -13.61
N ALA A 158 18.73 -20.44 -14.91
CA ALA A 158 18.96 -19.22 -15.67
C ALA A 158 18.08 -18.06 -15.19
N LEU A 159 16.79 -18.29 -14.95
CA LEU A 159 15.87 -17.28 -14.40
C LEU A 159 16.31 -16.81 -13.01
N VAL A 160 16.66 -17.74 -12.12
CA VAL A 160 17.15 -17.43 -10.77
C VAL A 160 18.46 -16.63 -10.84
N ALA A 161 19.38 -16.98 -11.73
CA ALA A 161 20.61 -16.23 -11.94
C ALA A 161 20.34 -14.82 -12.47
N GLY A 162 19.36 -14.65 -13.36
CA GLY A 162 18.91 -13.33 -13.84
C GLY A 162 18.40 -12.44 -12.71
N PHE A 163 17.49 -12.95 -11.88
CA PHE A 163 17.00 -12.20 -10.72
C PHE A 163 18.12 -11.90 -9.70
N ALA A 164 19.01 -12.85 -9.44
CA ALA A 164 20.15 -12.62 -8.55
C ALA A 164 21.10 -11.53 -9.09
N SER A 165 21.34 -11.54 -10.41
CA SER A 165 22.14 -10.50 -11.08
C SER A 165 21.51 -9.11 -10.94
N TYR A 166 20.19 -9.00 -11.13
CA TYR A 166 19.46 -7.75 -10.88
C TYR A 166 19.60 -7.29 -9.43
N LEU A 167 19.36 -8.17 -8.45
CA LEU A 167 19.50 -7.80 -7.04
C LEU A 167 20.93 -7.36 -6.67
N ASN A 168 21.94 -8.01 -7.26
CA ASN A 168 23.35 -7.66 -7.05
C ASN A 168 23.77 -6.35 -7.73
N SER A 169 23.01 -5.87 -8.73
CA SER A 169 23.31 -4.61 -9.42
C SER A 169 22.72 -3.38 -8.73
N LEU A 170 21.86 -3.57 -7.72
CA LEU A 170 21.20 -2.49 -7.01
C LEU A 170 22.19 -1.68 -6.16
N ALA A 171 22.43 -0.44 -6.56
CA ALA A 171 23.26 0.50 -5.79
C ALA A 171 22.51 1.20 -4.65
N THR A 172 21.17 1.22 -4.70
CA THR A 172 20.33 1.82 -3.67
C THR A 172 19.11 0.93 -3.38
N PRO A 173 18.48 1.09 -2.21
CA PRO A 173 17.31 0.29 -1.86
C PRO A 173 16.19 0.42 -2.89
N VAL A 174 15.58 -0.72 -3.22
CA VAL A 174 14.34 -0.79 -4.00
C VAL A 174 13.31 -1.54 -3.18
N GLN A 175 12.04 -1.22 -3.38
CA GLN A 175 10.95 -1.92 -2.70
C GLN A 175 10.21 -2.78 -3.72
N ILE A 176 10.00 -4.05 -3.38
CA ILE A 176 9.17 -4.97 -4.15
C ILE A 176 7.88 -5.17 -3.36
N LEU A 177 6.77 -4.73 -3.92
CA LEU A 177 5.46 -4.83 -3.30
C LEU A 177 4.62 -5.85 -4.07
N VAL A 178 4.24 -6.94 -3.40
CA VAL A 178 3.34 -7.95 -3.97
C VAL A 178 1.98 -7.80 -3.31
N ARG A 179 0.96 -7.50 -4.11
CA ARG A 179 -0.43 -7.33 -3.65
C ARG A 179 -1.33 -8.37 -4.28
N ALA A 180 -2.25 -8.89 -3.49
CA ALA A 180 -3.40 -9.59 -4.02
C ALA A 180 -4.50 -8.56 -4.30
N GLU A 181 -4.92 -8.45 -5.55
CA GLU A 181 -5.97 -7.53 -5.98
C GLU A 181 -7.15 -8.33 -6.52
N SER A 182 -8.37 -7.84 -6.31
CA SER A 182 -9.57 -8.47 -6.88
C SER A 182 -9.62 -8.20 -8.37
N VAL A 183 -9.81 -9.25 -9.17
CA VAL A 183 -10.02 -9.11 -10.61
C VAL A 183 -11.40 -8.52 -10.81
N ARG A 184 -11.46 -7.41 -11.53
CA ARG A 184 -12.72 -6.82 -11.98
C ARG A 184 -13.00 -7.25 -13.41
N LEU A 185 -14.16 -7.87 -13.61
CA LEU A 185 -14.61 -8.29 -14.93
C LEU A 185 -15.60 -7.30 -15.56
N ASP A 186 -16.16 -6.35 -14.79
CA ASP A 186 -17.17 -5.40 -15.30
C ASP A 186 -16.73 -4.63 -16.56
N PRO A 187 -15.50 -4.08 -16.64
CA PRO A 187 -15.05 -3.40 -17.84
C PRO A 187 -14.93 -4.33 -19.05
N LEU A 188 -14.53 -5.59 -18.82
CA LEU A 188 -14.41 -6.58 -19.88
C LEU A 188 -15.78 -7.03 -20.38
N VAL A 189 -16.74 -7.24 -19.47
CA VAL A 189 -18.14 -7.53 -19.80
C VAL A 189 -18.73 -6.38 -20.62
N ALA A 190 -18.58 -5.13 -20.15
CA ALA A 190 -19.06 -3.96 -20.87
C ALA A 190 -18.43 -3.80 -22.26
N ALA A 191 -17.12 -4.09 -22.40
CA ALA A 191 -16.44 -4.05 -23.69
C ALA A 191 -16.96 -5.14 -24.64
N LEU A 192 -17.22 -6.35 -24.13
CA LEU A 192 -17.81 -7.44 -24.91
C LEU A 192 -19.22 -7.08 -25.37
N ASP A 193 -20.06 -6.54 -24.48
CA ASP A 193 -21.43 -6.11 -24.81
C ASP A 193 -21.45 -4.97 -25.84
N ALA A 194 -20.51 -4.03 -25.73
CA ALA A 194 -20.39 -2.92 -26.67
C ALA A 194 -19.90 -3.37 -28.06
N THR A 195 -18.99 -4.34 -28.11
CA THR A 195 -18.37 -4.81 -29.38
C THR A 195 -19.18 -5.91 -30.06
N ALA A 196 -19.97 -6.68 -29.30
CA ALA A 196 -20.71 -7.83 -29.82
C ALA A 196 -21.60 -7.51 -31.05
N PRO A 197 -22.35 -6.38 -31.11
CA PRO A 197 -23.18 -6.04 -32.26
C PRO A 197 -22.39 -5.75 -33.54
N ASP A 198 -21.12 -5.36 -33.42
CA ASP A 198 -20.25 -5.00 -34.55
C ASP A 198 -19.53 -6.22 -35.16
N LEU A 199 -19.75 -7.41 -34.60
CA LEU A 199 -19.10 -8.63 -35.07
C LEU A 199 -19.66 -9.08 -36.43
N PRO A 200 -18.80 -9.55 -37.35
CA PRO A 200 -19.18 -9.78 -38.75
C PRO A 200 -20.11 -10.98 -38.98
N HIS A 201 -20.32 -11.84 -37.98
CA HIS A 201 -21.11 -13.06 -38.10
C HIS A 201 -22.02 -13.25 -36.87
N PRO A 202 -23.31 -13.60 -37.03
CA PRO A 202 -24.27 -13.70 -35.92
C PRO A 202 -23.87 -14.74 -34.86
N ALA A 203 -23.21 -15.83 -35.26
CA ALA A 203 -22.68 -16.80 -34.29
C ALA A 203 -21.56 -16.23 -33.41
N LEU A 204 -20.77 -15.26 -33.90
CA LEU A 204 -19.72 -14.59 -33.11
C LEU A 204 -20.34 -13.59 -32.14
N GLU A 205 -21.36 -12.84 -32.58
CA GLU A 205 -22.16 -11.98 -31.69
C GLU A 205 -22.76 -12.79 -30.54
N GLN A 206 -23.42 -13.90 -30.86
CA GLN A 206 -24.00 -14.78 -29.84
C GLN A 206 -22.95 -15.33 -28.87
N ALA A 207 -21.80 -15.79 -29.39
CA ALA A 207 -20.72 -16.29 -28.55
C ALA A 207 -20.11 -15.21 -27.64
N ALA A 208 -20.02 -13.96 -28.11
CA ALA A 208 -19.54 -12.84 -27.32
C ALA A 208 -20.49 -12.51 -26.16
N ARG A 209 -21.81 -12.51 -26.41
CA ARG A 209 -22.84 -12.31 -25.37
C ARG A 209 -22.84 -13.44 -24.34
N GLU A 210 -22.79 -14.70 -24.79
CA GLU A 210 -22.69 -15.86 -23.88
C GLU A 210 -21.42 -15.81 -23.02
N HIS A 211 -20.31 -15.31 -23.58
CA HIS A 211 -19.09 -15.12 -22.83
C HIS A 211 -19.22 -14.00 -21.78
N ALA A 212 -19.86 -12.88 -22.13
CA ALA A 212 -20.15 -11.77 -21.21
C ALA A 212 -21.04 -12.23 -20.04
N ASP A 213 -22.08 -13.03 -20.32
CA ASP A 213 -22.95 -13.64 -19.31
C ASP A 213 -22.15 -14.57 -18.38
N TYR A 214 -21.32 -15.45 -18.95
CA TYR A 214 -20.45 -16.35 -18.15
C TYR A 214 -19.49 -15.57 -17.24
N LEU A 215 -18.85 -14.50 -17.75
CA LEU A 215 -17.94 -13.68 -16.96
C LEU A 215 -18.66 -12.93 -15.83
N SER A 216 -19.89 -12.48 -16.09
CA SER A 216 -20.74 -11.85 -15.09
C SER A 216 -21.12 -12.83 -13.98
N ASP A 217 -21.53 -14.05 -14.34
CA ASP A 217 -21.83 -15.12 -13.38
C ASP A 217 -20.59 -15.52 -12.57
N LEU A 218 -19.42 -15.58 -13.21
CA LEU A 218 -18.16 -15.88 -12.54
C LEU A 218 -17.79 -14.79 -11.52
N ALA A 219 -17.95 -13.52 -11.89
CA ALA A 219 -17.72 -12.39 -10.99
C ALA A 219 -18.69 -12.38 -9.80
N ALA A 220 -19.95 -12.77 -10.02
CA ALA A 220 -20.98 -12.83 -8.97
C ALA A 220 -20.77 -14.01 -8.00
N SER A 221 -20.23 -15.12 -8.50
CA SER A 221 -20.11 -16.37 -7.72
C SER A 221 -18.75 -16.56 -7.03
N HIS A 222 -17.68 -15.93 -7.53
CA HIS A 222 -16.32 -16.16 -7.04
C HIS A 222 -15.55 -14.85 -6.82
N THR A 223 -14.82 -14.77 -5.70
CA THR A 223 -13.78 -13.75 -5.53
C THR A 223 -12.54 -14.16 -6.30
N LEU A 224 -12.37 -13.61 -7.49
CA LEU A 224 -11.18 -13.80 -8.31
C LEU A 224 -10.07 -12.86 -7.83
N LEU A 225 -8.89 -13.41 -7.54
CA LEU A 225 -7.72 -12.65 -7.09
C LEU A 225 -6.57 -12.81 -8.08
N TYR A 226 -5.87 -11.72 -8.38
CA TYR A 226 -4.61 -11.75 -9.10
C TYR A 226 -3.49 -11.14 -8.25
N ARG A 227 -2.24 -11.51 -8.54
CA ARG A 227 -1.08 -10.93 -7.87
C ARG A 227 -0.51 -9.83 -8.73
N ARG A 228 -0.57 -8.60 -8.23
CA ARG A 228 0.14 -7.47 -8.82
C ARG A 228 1.51 -7.34 -8.14
N VAL A 229 2.57 -7.25 -8.93
CA VAL A 229 3.93 -7.07 -8.44
C VAL A 229 4.40 -5.69 -8.87
N LEU A 230 4.70 -4.84 -7.90
CA LEU A 230 5.15 -3.48 -8.13
C LEU A 230 6.60 -3.35 -7.67
N LEU A 231 7.42 -2.71 -8.49
CA LEU A 231 8.78 -2.31 -8.12
C LEU A 231 8.80 -0.80 -7.92
N VAL A 232 9.14 -0.37 -6.71
CA VAL A 232 9.23 1.05 -6.35
C VAL A 232 10.69 1.45 -6.25
N LEU A 233 11.08 2.39 -7.10
CA LEU A 233 12.39 3.04 -7.09
C LEU A 233 12.27 4.38 -6.37
N ARG A 234 13.24 4.69 -5.51
CA ARG A 234 13.30 5.98 -4.80
C ARG A 234 14.65 6.65 -5.04
N GLU A 235 14.61 7.97 -5.17
CA GLU A 235 15.78 8.84 -5.20
C GLU A 235 15.61 9.96 -4.17
N ALA A 236 16.49 10.00 -3.18
CA ALA A 236 16.37 10.91 -2.04
C ALA A 236 17.12 12.23 -2.23
N SER A 237 18.09 12.28 -3.16
CA SER A 237 19.02 13.40 -3.29
C SER A 237 18.99 14.05 -4.67
N GLY A 238 19.41 15.31 -4.73
CA GLY A 238 19.46 16.11 -5.96
C GLY A 238 18.24 16.98 -6.18
N THR A 239 18.27 17.74 -7.26
CA THR A 239 17.13 18.57 -7.70
C THR A 239 16.03 17.69 -8.31
N ALA A 240 14.78 18.16 -8.32
CA ALA A 240 13.65 17.43 -8.91
C ALA A 240 13.95 16.91 -10.33
N ARG A 241 14.61 17.72 -11.17
CA ARG A 241 15.03 17.32 -12.52
C ARG A 241 16.05 16.18 -12.51
N GLN A 242 17.04 16.23 -11.61
CA GLN A 242 18.06 15.18 -11.47
C GLN A 242 17.47 13.89 -10.90
N GLN A 243 16.57 14.01 -9.92
CA GLN A 243 15.84 12.89 -9.34
C GLN A 243 15.03 12.17 -10.43
N ALA A 244 14.22 12.90 -11.20
CA ALA A 244 13.42 12.35 -12.31
C ALA A 244 14.30 11.67 -13.37
N ALA A 245 15.39 12.30 -13.81
CA ALA A 245 16.30 11.71 -14.79
C ALA A 245 16.97 10.42 -14.27
N THR A 246 17.35 10.40 -12.99
CA THR A 246 17.97 9.23 -12.35
C THR A 246 16.98 8.09 -12.20
N LEU A 247 15.75 8.38 -11.77
CA LEU A 247 14.67 7.40 -11.65
C LEU A 247 14.33 6.77 -13.00
N LYS A 248 14.19 7.57 -14.06
CA LYS A 248 13.92 7.06 -15.42
C LYS A 248 15.04 6.15 -15.91
N ARG A 249 16.30 6.56 -15.77
CA ARG A 249 17.44 5.73 -16.17
C ARG A 249 17.44 4.40 -15.41
N ARG A 250 17.20 4.44 -14.09
CA ARG A 250 17.14 3.24 -13.25
C ARG A 250 15.95 2.35 -13.57
N ALA A 251 14.81 2.92 -13.94
CA ALA A 251 13.65 2.17 -14.40
C ALA A 251 13.96 1.43 -15.71
N ASP A 252 14.61 2.09 -16.66
CA ASP A 252 15.05 1.44 -17.90
C ASP A 252 16.06 0.32 -17.64
N ASP A 253 17.03 0.56 -16.76
CA ASP A 253 18.04 -0.44 -16.38
C ASP A 253 17.38 -1.65 -15.68
N ALA A 254 16.41 -1.40 -14.79
CA ALA A 254 15.61 -2.45 -14.15
C ALA A 254 14.75 -3.22 -15.16
N ALA A 255 14.09 -2.53 -16.09
CA ALA A 255 13.28 -3.15 -17.14
C ALA A 255 14.12 -4.07 -18.03
N ARG A 256 15.31 -3.64 -18.45
CA ARG A 256 16.23 -4.48 -19.23
C ARG A 256 16.74 -5.69 -18.44
N ALA A 257 17.13 -5.48 -17.17
CA ALA A 257 17.64 -6.56 -16.33
C ALA A 257 16.56 -7.62 -16.04
N LEU A 258 15.34 -7.18 -15.73
CA LEU A 258 14.20 -8.07 -15.47
C LEU A 258 13.73 -8.79 -16.73
N ALA A 259 13.79 -8.13 -17.90
CA ALA A 259 13.49 -8.78 -19.18
C ALA A 259 14.43 -9.97 -19.44
N GLY A 260 15.72 -9.84 -19.10
CA GLY A 260 16.68 -10.95 -19.14
C GLY A 260 16.35 -12.08 -18.15
N ALA A 261 15.63 -11.78 -17.07
CA ALA A 261 15.08 -12.75 -16.12
C ALA A 261 13.65 -13.22 -16.47
N GLY A 262 13.18 -12.95 -17.69
CA GLY A 262 11.88 -13.39 -18.20
C GLY A 262 10.68 -12.60 -17.70
N SER A 263 10.88 -11.52 -16.94
CA SER A 263 9.82 -10.64 -16.41
C SER A 263 9.83 -9.30 -17.13
N THR A 264 8.67 -8.78 -17.48
CA THR A 264 8.53 -7.42 -18.00
C THR A 264 8.35 -6.45 -16.84
N ALA A 265 9.02 -5.29 -16.88
CA ALA A 265 8.77 -4.20 -15.95
C ALA A 265 8.53 -2.92 -16.74
N THR A 266 7.37 -2.29 -16.54
CA THR A 266 6.96 -1.08 -17.27
C THR A 266 6.74 0.05 -16.26
N PRO A 267 7.41 1.20 -16.40
CA PRO A 267 7.11 2.36 -15.56
C PRO A 267 5.65 2.78 -15.75
N LEU A 268 4.97 3.05 -14.64
CA LEU A 268 3.61 3.58 -14.65
C LEU A 268 3.64 5.05 -15.06
N ASP A 269 2.65 5.48 -15.85
CA ASP A 269 2.39 6.90 -16.08
C ASP A 269 1.71 7.55 -14.85
N GLY A 270 1.47 8.86 -14.93
CA GLY A 270 0.88 9.61 -13.81
C GLY A 270 -0.48 9.07 -13.38
N GLY A 271 -1.36 8.72 -14.34
CA GLY A 271 -2.69 8.21 -14.08
C GLY A 271 -2.66 6.84 -13.41
N ALA A 272 -1.87 5.90 -13.94
CA ALA A 272 -1.72 4.56 -13.37
C ALA A 272 -1.01 4.58 -12.02
N ALA A 273 -0.03 5.46 -11.82
CA ALA A 273 0.62 5.66 -10.52
C ALA A 273 -0.38 6.18 -9.48
N ALA A 274 -1.20 7.17 -9.83
CA ALA A 274 -2.27 7.67 -8.97
C ALA A 274 -3.30 6.57 -8.64
N ALA A 275 -3.67 5.74 -9.62
CA ALA A 275 -4.57 4.60 -9.43
C ALA A 275 -4.04 3.60 -8.41
N VAL A 276 -2.76 3.24 -8.53
CA VAL A 276 -2.08 2.32 -7.61
C VAL A 276 -2.04 2.89 -6.18
N LEU A 277 -1.71 4.18 -6.03
CA LEU A 277 -1.69 4.85 -4.74
C LEU A 277 -3.09 4.93 -4.12
N ALA A 278 -4.11 5.25 -4.91
CA ALA A 278 -5.50 5.28 -4.46
C ALA A 278 -5.98 3.89 -4.01
N ALA A 279 -5.68 2.85 -4.79
CA ALA A 279 -5.98 1.47 -4.43
C ALA A 279 -5.21 0.98 -3.20
N ALA A 280 -4.04 1.56 -2.89
CA ALA A 280 -3.31 1.30 -1.65
C ALA A 280 -3.95 1.98 -0.44
N ALA A 281 -4.54 3.17 -0.62
CA ALA A 281 -5.22 3.92 0.44
C ALA A 281 -6.61 3.37 0.78
N ASP A 282 -7.30 2.74 -0.18
CA ASP A 282 -8.59 2.08 0.03
C ASP A 282 -8.61 0.69 -0.61
N PRO A 283 -8.02 -0.32 0.05
CA PRO A 283 -7.94 -1.68 -0.48
C PRO A 283 -9.31 -2.38 -0.53
N THR A 284 -10.31 -1.85 0.19
CA THR A 284 -11.67 -2.38 0.24
C THR A 284 -12.60 -1.80 -0.82
N ARG A 285 -12.12 -0.83 -1.61
CA ARG A 285 -12.92 -0.22 -2.67
C ARG A 285 -13.16 -1.20 -3.81
N THR A 286 -14.24 -1.96 -3.72
CA THR A 286 -14.87 -2.66 -4.84
C THR A 286 -15.48 -1.61 -5.78
N GLY A 287 -14.65 -0.96 -6.59
CA GLY A 287 -15.09 0.07 -7.53
C GLY A 287 -14.02 1.03 -8.06
N GLY A 288 -12.80 1.01 -7.52
CA GLY A 288 -11.73 1.92 -7.94
C GLY A 288 -10.97 1.44 -9.17
N VAL A 289 -11.54 1.57 -10.36
CA VAL A 289 -10.71 1.92 -11.52
C VAL A 289 -10.47 3.41 -11.34
N ALA A 290 -9.21 3.86 -11.31
CA ALA A 290 -8.96 5.26 -11.65
C ALA A 290 -9.47 5.37 -13.08
N PRO A 291 -10.55 6.12 -13.34
CA PRO A 291 -11.05 6.24 -14.69
C PRO A 291 -9.88 6.78 -15.52
N GLU A 292 -9.54 6.05 -16.58
CA GLU A 292 -8.51 6.47 -17.54
C GLU A 292 -8.84 7.87 -18.11
N ASP A 293 -10.08 8.33 -17.93
CA ASP A 293 -10.61 9.64 -18.31
C ASP A 293 -10.88 10.62 -17.15
N LEU A 294 -10.43 10.37 -15.90
CA LEU A 294 -10.49 11.44 -14.90
C LEU A 294 -9.40 12.46 -15.18
N ALA A 295 -9.84 13.67 -15.52
CA ALA A 295 -9.01 14.85 -15.53
C ALA A 295 -8.29 14.99 -14.17
N SER A 296 -7.00 15.35 -14.19
CA SER A 296 -6.25 15.73 -12.99
C SER A 296 -7.06 16.76 -12.18
N PRO A 297 -6.94 16.83 -10.83
CA PRO A 297 -7.68 17.79 -10.02
C PRO A 297 -7.58 19.25 -10.50
N ASP A 298 -6.48 19.60 -11.18
CA ASP A 298 -6.22 20.93 -11.73
C ASP A 298 -6.48 21.03 -13.26
N ALA A 299 -6.86 19.93 -13.91
CA ALA A 299 -7.14 19.92 -15.33
C ALA A 299 -8.49 20.60 -15.60
N VAL A 300 -8.45 21.63 -16.44
CA VAL A 300 -9.64 22.37 -16.87
C VAL A 300 -10.47 21.47 -17.79
N ILE A 301 -11.61 21.00 -17.29
CA ILE A 301 -12.58 20.25 -18.10
C ILE A 301 -13.35 21.25 -18.96
N ALA A 302 -13.01 21.34 -20.25
CA ALA A 302 -13.84 22.05 -21.22
C ALA A 302 -15.06 21.18 -21.58
N GLY A 303 -16.26 21.77 -21.57
CA GLY A 303 -17.46 21.09 -22.07
C GLY A 303 -17.35 20.81 -23.58
N PRO A 304 -18.15 19.89 -24.13
CA PRO A 304 -18.14 19.60 -25.55
C PRO A 304 -18.43 20.89 -26.34
N GLU A 305 -17.53 21.25 -27.26
CA GLU A 305 -17.75 22.35 -28.21
C GLU A 305 -19.05 22.06 -28.94
N THR A 306 -20.06 22.88 -28.68
CA THR A 306 -21.32 22.81 -29.41
C THR A 306 -21.02 23.38 -30.78
N GLU A 307 -20.82 22.53 -31.79
CA GLU A 307 -20.79 22.95 -33.18
C GLU A 307 -22.09 23.73 -33.46
N GLN A 308 -21.97 25.05 -33.49
CA GLN A 308 -23.04 25.92 -33.99
C GLN A 308 -23.18 25.60 -35.47
N GLN A 309 -24.21 24.83 -35.81
CA GLN A 309 -24.74 24.75 -37.17
C GLN A 309 -25.13 26.18 -37.59
N GLU A 310 -24.25 26.83 -38.34
CA GLU A 310 -24.61 27.96 -39.19
C GLU A 310 -25.50 27.43 -40.32
N GLU A 311 -26.82 27.53 -40.13
CA GLU A 311 -27.77 27.57 -41.25
C GLU A 311 -27.58 28.90 -41.97
N GLY A 312 -27.10 28.83 -43.22
CA GLY A 312 -27.06 29.89 -44.21
C GLY A 312 -27.23 29.32 -45.61
#